data_AF-A0A8J5BPN5-F1
#
_entry.id   AF-A0A8J5BPN5-F1
#
_cell.length_a   1.000
_cell.length_b   1.000
_cell.length_c   1.000
_cell.angle_alpha   90.00
_cell.angle_beta   90.00
_cell.angle_gamma   90.00
#
_symmetry.space_group_name_H-M   'P 1'
#
loop_
_entity.id
_entity.type
_entity.pdbx_description
1 polymer ?
#
loop_
_entity_poly.entity_id
_entity_poly.type
_entity_poly.pdbx_seq_one_letter_code
_entity_poly.pdbx_strand_id
1 'polypeptide(L)'
;MIPLRTLAPRTLPRTALVRFNSTFRQNELGKMSQASVEAQLTPKAQALRQQLSDDLLVPKAGTYTQTEHKIYEANGERPLPISALANYYGPLKVKLPEGTPKVKCAELMFNAYFHEDLEVFTEFAQRAAYYLRIPVEGPMPQKTRFKRWTVNRAVFVHSSSKENFERRTHGRKLVLNNTSQETIQVLVQFLSQNKLAGVGMKAKLYTHEALPESLELLDAMEVDEVSDAAVEARVQEMLKEFDAEEATQEKLAEEAEQKE
;
A
#
# COMPACT_ATOMS: atom_id res chain seq x y z
N MET A 1 48.02 -35.24 -1.24
CA MET A 1 47.34 -36.26 -0.43
C MET A 1 47.04 -35.66 0.94
N ILE A 2 45.76 -35.60 1.28
CA ILE A 2 45.19 -35.01 2.50
C ILE A 2 45.44 -35.95 3.70
N PRO A 3 45.47 -35.43 4.93
CA PRO A 3 44.76 -36.13 5.99
C PRO A 3 43.65 -35.27 6.61
N LEU A 4 42.42 -35.81 6.56
CA LEU A 4 41.19 -35.24 7.10
C LEU A 4 41.23 -35.35 8.64
N ARG A 5 41.17 -34.21 9.32
CA ARG A 5 41.05 -34.13 10.77
C ARG A 5 39.57 -34.25 11.15
N THR A 6 39.23 -35.33 11.84
CA THR A 6 37.90 -35.61 12.38
C THR A 6 37.57 -34.61 13.51
N LEU A 7 36.42 -33.94 13.41
CA LEU A 7 35.87 -33.08 14.47
C LEU A 7 34.72 -33.83 15.16
N ALA A 8 34.82 -33.97 16.48
CA ALA A 8 33.81 -34.59 17.34
C ALA A 8 32.53 -33.73 17.46
N PRO A 9 31.35 -34.32 17.72
CA PRO A 9 30.10 -33.56 17.86
C PRO A 9 30.06 -32.77 19.18
N ARG A 10 29.77 -31.47 19.08
CA ARG A 10 29.50 -30.61 20.25
C ARG A 10 28.10 -30.89 20.79
N THR A 11 28.02 -31.39 22.01
CA THR A 11 26.80 -31.46 22.81
C THR A 11 26.45 -30.06 23.34
N LEU A 12 25.19 -29.62 23.17
CA LEU A 12 24.69 -28.37 23.76
C LEU A 12 24.33 -28.60 25.24
N PRO A 13 24.66 -27.70 26.17
CA PRO A 13 24.20 -27.82 27.54
C PRO A 13 22.72 -27.39 27.67
N ARG A 14 21.91 -28.28 28.25
CA ARG A 14 20.59 -27.96 28.85
C ARG A 14 20.77 -26.81 29.84
N THR A 15 20.12 -25.68 29.61
CA THR A 15 19.99 -24.59 30.58
C THR A 15 18.54 -24.40 30.97
N ALA A 16 18.35 -24.13 32.26
CA ALA A 16 17.12 -24.34 33.01
C ALA A 16 16.01 -23.34 32.68
N LEU A 17 14.78 -23.84 32.70
CA LEU A 17 13.56 -23.05 32.80
C LEU A 17 13.56 -22.26 34.11
N VAL A 18 13.71 -20.94 34.04
CA VAL A 18 13.43 -20.03 35.16
C VAL A 18 11.94 -19.73 35.14
N ARG A 19 11.23 -20.22 36.15
CA ARG A 19 9.80 -19.92 36.39
C ARG A 19 9.65 -18.45 36.80
N PHE A 20 8.82 -17.72 36.07
CA PHE A 20 8.31 -16.43 36.50
C PHE A 20 7.25 -16.64 37.59
N ASN A 21 7.57 -16.27 38.83
CA ASN A 21 6.56 -16.11 39.88
C ASN A 21 6.10 -14.66 39.90
N SER A 22 4.82 -14.49 39.58
CA SER A 22 4.06 -13.26 39.67
C SER A 22 3.77 -12.93 41.13
N THR A 23 4.28 -11.80 41.62
CA THR A 23 3.59 -10.93 42.59
C THR A 23 4.11 -9.51 42.41
N PHE A 24 3.65 -8.85 41.35
CA PHE A 24 3.91 -7.43 41.14
C PHE A 24 3.02 -6.62 42.11
N ARG A 25 3.62 -6.15 43.20
CA ARG A 25 2.98 -5.17 44.10
C ARG A 25 2.88 -3.83 43.35
N GLN A 26 1.69 -3.57 42.82
CA GLN A 26 1.24 -2.21 42.53
C GLN A 26 1.16 -1.46 43.86
N ASN A 27 2.03 -0.47 44.07
CA ASN A 27 1.81 0.76 44.86
C ASN A 27 3.16 1.33 45.31
N GLU A 28 3.94 1.88 44.38
CA GLU A 28 5.04 2.84 44.65
C GLU A 28 5.51 3.56 43.36
N LEU A 29 4.98 3.23 42.18
CA LEU A 29 5.41 3.79 40.88
C LEU A 29 4.95 5.24 40.59
N GLY A 30 4.34 5.92 41.56
CA GLY A 30 3.76 7.25 41.38
C GLY A 30 4.60 8.43 41.89
N LYS A 31 5.76 8.19 42.52
CA LYS A 31 6.53 9.26 43.19
C LYS A 31 8.03 9.26 42.90
N MET A 32 8.45 8.72 41.76
CA MET A 32 9.83 8.88 41.31
C MET A 32 9.86 9.92 40.19
N SER A 33 10.52 11.06 40.44
CA SER A 33 10.75 12.05 39.39
C SER A 33 11.56 11.41 38.25
N GLN A 34 11.37 11.86 37.01
CA GLN A 34 12.04 11.29 35.84
C GLN A 34 13.57 11.20 36.02
N ALA A 35 14.16 12.21 36.68
CA ALA A 35 15.58 12.23 37.03
C ALA A 35 16.00 11.10 38.01
N SER A 36 15.11 10.72 38.93
CA SER A 36 15.37 9.65 39.89
C SER A 36 15.30 8.26 39.25
N VAL A 37 14.44 8.08 38.25
CA VAL A 37 14.35 6.86 37.44
C VAL A 37 15.55 6.75 36.51
N GLU A 38 16.00 7.86 35.94
CA GLU A 38 17.19 7.95 35.12
C GLU A 38 18.44 7.53 35.90
N ALA A 39 18.63 8.05 37.12
CA ALA A 39 19.78 7.74 37.97
C ALA A 39 19.92 6.25 38.35
N GLN A 40 18.82 5.48 38.35
CA GLN A 40 18.82 4.05 38.69
C GLN A 40 19.07 3.12 37.49
N LEU A 41 19.04 3.64 36.27
CA LEU A 41 19.32 2.86 35.06
C LEU A 41 20.83 2.62 34.93
N THR A 42 21.21 1.45 34.39
CA THR A 42 22.62 1.19 34.09
C THR A 42 23.16 2.22 33.09
N PRO A 43 24.44 2.62 33.18
CA PRO A 43 24.99 3.68 32.33
C PRO A 43 24.87 3.36 30.84
N LYS A 44 24.90 2.07 30.49
CA LYS A 44 24.64 1.59 29.12
C LYS A 44 23.20 1.81 28.66
N ALA A 45 22.20 1.61 29.54
CA ALA A 45 20.80 1.83 29.22
C ALA A 45 20.45 3.32 29.13
N GLN A 46 21.06 4.17 29.97
CA GLN A 46 20.96 5.62 29.87
C GLN A 46 21.51 6.12 28.52
N ALA A 47 22.70 5.64 28.12
CA ALA A 47 23.32 6.00 26.85
C ALA A 47 22.48 5.54 25.64
N LEU A 48 21.90 4.34 25.67
CA LEU A 48 21.08 3.82 24.57
C LEU A 48 19.77 4.62 24.43
N ARG A 49 19.16 5.04 25.53
CA ARG A 49 17.97 5.88 25.53
C ARG A 49 18.26 7.29 25.00
N GLN A 50 19.40 7.87 25.38
CA GLN A 50 19.89 9.14 24.82
C GLN A 50 20.17 9.02 23.32
N GLN A 51 20.80 7.92 22.88
CA GLN A 51 21.01 7.64 21.47
C GLN A 51 19.69 7.53 20.68
N LEU A 52 18.67 6.86 21.25
CA LEU A 52 17.35 6.75 20.63
C LEU A 52 16.61 8.09 20.59
N SER A 53 16.74 8.95 21.60
CA SER A 53 16.16 10.30 21.56
C SER A 53 16.85 11.17 20.53
N ASP A 54 18.17 11.05 20.40
CA ASP A 54 18.98 11.86 19.48
C ASP A 54 18.75 11.43 18.02
N ASP A 55 18.64 10.13 17.74
CA ASP A 55 18.35 9.60 16.40
C ASP A 55 16.95 10.00 15.88
N LEU A 56 15.99 10.29 16.77
CA LEU A 56 14.64 10.77 16.41
C LEU A 56 14.58 12.28 16.17
N LEU A 57 15.48 13.06 16.78
CA LEU A 57 15.54 14.52 16.65
C LEU A 57 16.49 14.97 15.54
N VAL A 58 17.57 14.22 15.27
CA VAL A 58 18.61 14.58 14.30
C VAL A 58 18.96 13.37 13.42
N PRO A 59 18.76 13.44 12.08
CA PRO A 59 19.13 12.33 11.21
C PRO A 59 20.66 12.14 11.18
N LYS A 60 21.09 10.90 11.46
CA LYS A 60 22.50 10.48 11.54
C LYS A 60 23.27 10.78 10.24
N ALA A 61 24.42 11.43 10.38
CA ALA A 61 25.29 11.79 9.26
C ALA A 61 25.69 10.55 8.44
N GLY A 62 25.55 10.63 7.11
CA GLY A 62 25.88 9.54 6.18
C GLY A 62 24.67 8.78 5.59
N THR A 63 23.45 9.01 6.07
CA THR A 63 22.22 8.45 5.45
C THR A 63 21.70 9.29 4.27
N TYR A 64 22.32 10.45 4.02
CA TYR A 64 21.99 11.37 2.93
C TYR A 64 23.27 11.96 2.34
N THR A 65 23.31 12.11 1.02
CA THR A 65 24.35 12.88 0.35
C THR A 65 24.02 14.37 0.54
N GLN A 66 24.76 15.06 1.42
CA GLN A 66 24.75 16.53 1.43
C GLN A 66 25.43 17.00 0.14
N THR A 67 24.66 17.58 -0.78
CA THR A 67 25.25 18.50 -1.75
C THR A 67 25.66 19.74 -0.96
N GLU A 68 26.92 20.16 -1.12
CA GLU A 68 27.57 21.25 -0.39
C GLU A 68 26.59 22.37 0.00
N HIS A 69 26.43 22.61 1.29
CA HIS A 69 25.68 23.76 1.79
C HIS A 69 26.49 25.04 1.50
N LYS A 70 26.33 25.62 0.31
CA LYS A 70 26.37 27.08 0.21
C LYS A 70 25.02 27.58 0.68
N ILE A 71 24.97 28.05 1.92
CA ILE A 71 23.91 28.94 2.39
C ILE A 71 23.93 30.13 1.43
N TYR A 72 22.90 30.30 0.61
CA TYR A 72 22.74 31.52 -0.16
C TYR A 72 22.33 32.62 0.81
N GLU A 73 23.25 33.53 1.12
CA GLU A 73 22.90 34.79 1.78
C GLU A 73 22.11 35.64 0.79
N ALA A 74 20.79 35.54 0.83
CA ALA A 74 19.90 36.50 0.17
C ALA A 74 19.87 37.77 1.03
N ASN A 75 20.97 38.54 1.04
CA ASN A 75 21.26 39.63 1.99
C ASN A 75 21.22 39.09 3.44
N GLY A 76 22.38 38.88 4.07
CA GLY A 76 22.60 38.07 5.29
C GLY A 76 21.86 38.41 6.61
N GLU A 77 20.68 39.04 6.60
CA GLU A 77 19.95 39.43 7.83
C GLU A 77 18.73 38.56 8.19
N ARG A 78 18.20 37.72 7.28
CA ARG A 78 17.00 36.88 7.57
C ARG A 78 17.02 35.53 6.83
N PRO A 79 17.60 34.45 7.40
CA PRO A 79 17.56 33.14 6.76
C PRO A 79 16.12 32.58 6.72
N LEU A 80 15.71 32.07 5.57
CA LEU A 80 14.42 31.41 5.41
C LEU A 80 14.45 30.01 6.04
N PRO A 81 13.34 29.56 6.68
CA PRO A 81 13.26 28.19 7.18
C PRO A 81 13.32 27.20 6.02
N ILE A 82 13.81 25.98 6.29
CA ILE A 82 14.00 24.92 5.28
C ILE A 82 12.70 24.60 4.54
N SER A 83 11.54 24.69 5.20
CA SER A 83 10.23 24.49 4.57
C SER A 83 9.91 25.55 3.52
N ALA A 84 10.22 26.82 3.80
CA ALA A 84 10.04 27.90 2.83
C ALA A 84 11.04 27.76 1.68
N LEU A 85 12.30 27.43 2.02
CA LEU A 85 13.35 27.17 1.04
C LEU A 85 12.97 26.05 0.07
N ALA A 86 12.36 24.95 0.55
CA ALA A 86 11.94 23.80 -0.26
C ALA A 86 10.86 24.13 -1.32
N ASN A 87 10.11 25.23 -1.16
CA ASN A 87 9.13 25.67 -2.15
C ASN A 87 9.78 26.34 -3.37
N TYR A 88 10.96 26.96 -3.21
CA TYR A 88 11.69 27.58 -4.31
C TYR A 88 12.39 26.56 -5.21
N TYR A 89 12.64 25.35 -4.68
CA TYR A 89 13.27 24.27 -5.41
C TYR A 89 12.24 23.22 -5.86
N GLY A 90 12.69 22.34 -6.75
CA GLY A 90 11.89 21.18 -7.17
C GLY A 90 11.61 20.22 -6.01
N PRO A 91 10.60 19.35 -6.15
CA PRO A 91 10.17 18.46 -5.08
C PRO A 91 11.26 17.44 -4.73
N LEU A 92 11.56 17.34 -3.44
CA LEU A 92 12.48 16.35 -2.90
C LEU A 92 11.89 14.94 -3.05
N LYS A 93 12.76 13.95 -3.28
CA LYS A 93 12.36 12.54 -3.48
C LYS A 93 13.00 11.65 -2.43
N VAL A 94 12.21 10.72 -1.89
CA VAL A 94 12.70 9.70 -0.96
C VAL A 94 13.38 8.59 -1.75
N LYS A 95 14.63 8.26 -1.40
CA LYS A 95 15.34 7.11 -1.98
C LYS A 95 14.96 5.85 -1.21
N LEU A 96 14.84 4.74 -1.94
CA LEU A 96 14.75 3.42 -1.33
C LEU A 96 16.13 2.97 -0.84
N PRO A 97 16.22 2.28 0.31
CA PRO A 97 17.48 1.68 0.74
C PRO A 97 17.93 0.61 -0.27
N GLU A 98 19.23 0.57 -0.53
CA GLU A 98 19.84 -0.34 -1.50
C GLU A 98 19.54 -1.80 -1.13
N GLY A 99 19.16 -2.62 -2.11
CA GLY A 99 18.81 -4.03 -1.92
C GLY A 99 17.34 -4.31 -1.60
N THR A 100 16.50 -3.30 -1.36
CA THR A 100 15.05 -3.55 -1.20
C THR A 100 14.35 -3.74 -2.55
N PRO A 101 13.52 -4.79 -2.71
CA PRO A 101 12.72 -4.94 -3.92
C PRO A 101 11.69 -3.82 -4.02
N LYS A 102 11.41 -3.39 -5.24
CA LYS A 102 10.48 -2.31 -5.52
C LYS A 102 9.08 -2.88 -5.71
N VAL A 103 8.31 -2.93 -4.63
CA VAL A 103 6.93 -3.39 -4.63
C VAL A 103 6.01 -2.21 -4.86
N LYS A 104 5.15 -2.32 -5.87
CA LYS A 104 4.13 -1.30 -6.18
C LYS A 104 2.96 -1.45 -5.21
N CYS A 105 2.65 -0.38 -4.49
CA CYS A 105 1.55 -0.35 -3.52
C CYS A 105 0.36 0.47 -4.04
N ALA A 106 0.61 1.58 -4.75
CA ALA A 106 -0.47 2.35 -5.38
C ALA A 106 -0.03 3.09 -6.65
N GLU A 107 -0.99 3.32 -7.54
CA GLU A 107 -0.85 4.20 -8.70
C GLU A 107 -1.87 5.34 -8.62
N LEU A 108 -1.37 6.58 -8.61
CA LEU A 108 -2.20 7.78 -8.71
C LEU A 108 -2.15 8.29 -10.16
N MET A 109 -3.32 8.39 -10.79
CA MET A 109 -3.48 8.90 -12.14
C MET A 109 -4.22 10.24 -12.11
N PHE A 110 -3.59 11.27 -12.64
CA PHE A 110 -4.15 12.60 -12.79
C PHE A 110 -4.48 12.86 -14.25
N ASN A 111 -5.67 13.40 -14.52
CA ASN A 111 -6.09 13.79 -15.87
C ASN A 111 -6.63 15.22 -15.85
N ALA A 112 -6.28 16.03 -16.83
CA ALA A 112 -6.82 17.38 -16.97
C ALA A 112 -6.91 17.79 -18.45
N TYR A 113 -7.64 18.86 -18.72
CA TYR A 113 -7.70 19.47 -20.06
C TYR A 113 -6.56 20.46 -20.30
N PHE A 114 -6.05 21.11 -19.24
CA PHE A 114 -4.87 21.98 -19.26
C PHE A 114 -3.69 21.26 -18.60
N HIS A 115 -2.48 21.41 -19.17
CA HIS A 115 -1.29 20.76 -18.61
C HIS A 115 -0.73 21.52 -17.40
N GLU A 116 -0.92 22.84 -17.33
CA GLU A 116 -0.39 23.72 -16.28
C GLU A 116 -0.92 23.31 -14.89
N ASP A 117 -2.26 23.25 -14.76
CA ASP A 117 -2.93 22.81 -13.52
C ASP A 117 -2.49 21.42 -13.08
N LEU A 118 -2.33 20.51 -14.05
CA LEU A 118 -1.95 19.13 -13.80
C LEU A 118 -0.48 19.01 -13.39
N GLU A 119 0.42 19.84 -13.92
CA GLU A 119 1.83 19.88 -13.52
C GLU A 119 1.97 20.43 -12.10
N VAL A 120 1.33 21.56 -11.80
CA VAL A 120 1.28 22.15 -10.46
C VAL A 120 0.75 21.15 -9.44
N PHE A 121 -0.36 20.48 -9.74
CA PHE A 121 -0.95 19.50 -8.82
C PHE A 121 -0.08 18.25 -8.64
N THR A 122 0.58 17.75 -9.70
CA THR A 122 1.50 16.62 -9.56
C THR A 122 2.73 16.94 -8.73
N GLU A 123 3.24 18.17 -8.83
CA GLU A 123 4.36 18.63 -8.02
C GLU A 123 3.96 18.77 -6.54
N PHE A 124 2.77 19.34 -6.29
CA PHE A 124 2.17 19.37 -4.95
C PHE A 124 2.01 17.96 -4.35
N ALA A 125 1.51 17.00 -5.13
CA ALA A 125 1.37 15.63 -4.68
C ALA A 125 2.71 14.96 -4.33
N GLN A 126 3.77 15.26 -5.08
CA GLN A 126 5.11 14.78 -4.76
C GLN A 126 5.66 15.38 -3.47
N ARG A 127 5.44 16.68 -3.22
CA ARG A 127 5.82 17.33 -1.96
C ARG A 127 5.10 16.68 -0.78
N ALA A 128 3.79 16.46 -0.88
CA ALA A 128 3.01 15.80 0.17
C ALA A 128 3.53 14.38 0.47
N ALA A 129 3.81 13.60 -0.58
CA ALA A 129 4.34 12.25 -0.43
C ALA A 129 5.74 12.21 0.20
N TYR A 130 6.59 13.22 -0.07
CA TYR A 130 7.91 13.34 0.56
C TYR A 130 7.81 13.49 2.08
N TYR A 131 6.88 14.30 2.58
CA TYR A 131 6.67 14.47 4.02
C TYR A 131 6.18 13.18 4.70
N LEU A 132 5.38 12.37 3.98
CA LEU A 132 4.94 11.04 4.44
C LEU A 132 6.00 9.94 4.26
N ARG A 133 7.22 10.31 3.84
CA ARG A 133 8.34 9.39 3.58
C ARG A 133 8.04 8.30 2.54
N ILE A 134 7.16 8.60 1.59
CA ILE A 134 6.77 7.68 0.53
C ILE A 134 7.78 7.77 -0.63
N PRO A 135 8.39 6.66 -1.07
CA PRO A 135 9.22 6.65 -2.27
C PRO A 135 8.34 6.67 -3.52
N VAL A 136 8.30 7.85 -4.15
CA VAL A 136 7.49 8.14 -5.33
C VAL A 136 8.34 8.08 -6.59
N GLU A 137 7.85 7.37 -7.59
CA GLU A 137 8.32 7.54 -8.96
C GLU A 137 7.68 8.76 -9.59
N GLY A 138 8.51 9.56 -10.29
CA GLY A 138 8.19 10.87 -10.82
C GLY A 138 6.90 10.93 -11.66
N PRO A 139 6.49 12.14 -12.08
CA PRO A 139 5.25 12.32 -12.81
C PRO A 139 5.44 11.78 -14.22
N MET A 140 5.05 10.52 -14.44
CA MET A 140 5.21 9.84 -15.71
C MET A 140 4.15 10.37 -16.69
N PRO A 141 4.55 11.00 -17.80
CA PRO A 141 3.59 11.51 -18.78
C PRO A 141 2.88 10.35 -19.46
N GLN A 142 1.55 10.38 -19.44
CA GLN A 142 0.74 9.44 -20.21
C GLN A 142 0.42 10.05 -21.57
N LYS A 143 0.19 9.19 -22.58
CA LYS A 143 -0.20 9.61 -23.92
C LYS A 143 -1.48 10.47 -23.86
N THR A 144 -1.39 11.69 -24.36
CA THR A 144 -2.52 12.61 -24.49
C THR A 144 -3.61 11.99 -25.37
N ARG A 145 -4.85 12.00 -24.88
CA ARG A 145 -6.01 11.51 -25.64
C ARG A 145 -6.65 12.67 -26.40
N PHE A 146 -6.83 12.51 -27.70
CA PHE A 146 -7.49 13.50 -28.56
C PHE A 146 -8.88 12.97 -28.94
N LYS A 147 -9.92 13.71 -28.57
CA LYS A 147 -11.28 13.49 -29.09
C LYS A 147 -11.59 14.61 -30.08
N ARG A 148 -11.81 14.28 -31.35
CA ARG A 148 -12.10 15.25 -32.42
C ARG A 148 -13.53 15.05 -32.90
N TRP A 149 -14.23 16.14 -33.16
CA TRP A 149 -15.57 16.13 -33.75
C TRP A 149 -15.73 17.34 -34.66
N THR A 150 -16.64 17.23 -35.62
CA THR A 150 -16.91 18.29 -36.59
C THR A 150 -18.35 18.74 -36.46
N VAL A 151 -18.57 20.05 -36.53
CA VAL A 151 -19.90 20.66 -36.43
C VAL A 151 -20.06 21.64 -37.59
N ASN A 152 -21.27 21.76 -38.13
CA ASN A 152 -21.56 22.81 -39.12
C ASN A 152 -21.45 24.18 -38.44
N ARG A 153 -20.81 25.15 -39.09
CA ARG A 153 -20.69 26.52 -38.56
C ARG A 153 -22.04 27.24 -38.52
N ALA A 154 -22.89 26.97 -39.51
CA ALA A 154 -24.23 27.53 -39.57
C ALA A 154 -25.25 26.60 -38.91
N VAL A 155 -26.31 27.19 -38.35
CA VAL A 155 -27.42 26.47 -37.72
C VAL A 155 -28.21 25.64 -38.74
N PHE A 156 -28.27 26.07 -40.01
CA PHE A 156 -29.05 25.42 -41.06
C PHE A 156 -28.36 25.41 -42.44
N VAL A 157 -28.61 24.35 -43.22
CA VAL A 157 -28.27 24.12 -44.65
C VAL A 157 -26.79 24.12 -45.06
N HIS A 158 -25.92 24.97 -44.51
CA HIS A 158 -24.55 25.15 -44.99
C HIS A 158 -23.57 24.04 -44.52
N SER A 159 -23.73 22.81 -45.03
CA SER A 159 -22.89 21.64 -44.72
C SER A 159 -21.45 21.75 -45.24
N SER A 160 -21.20 22.51 -46.31
CA SER A 160 -19.84 22.73 -46.82
C SER A 160 -18.96 23.55 -45.85
N SER A 161 -19.58 24.27 -44.91
CA SER A 161 -18.90 25.08 -43.90
C SER A 161 -18.89 24.34 -42.56
N LYS A 162 -17.87 23.49 -42.35
CA LYS A 162 -17.67 22.73 -41.11
C LYS A 162 -16.50 23.27 -40.30
N GLU A 163 -16.60 23.17 -38.99
CA GLU A 163 -15.55 23.48 -38.02
C GLU A 163 -15.10 22.23 -37.29
N ASN A 164 -13.79 22.10 -37.13
CA ASN A 164 -13.17 20.99 -36.41
C ASN A 164 -12.94 21.42 -34.96
N PHE A 165 -13.49 20.67 -34.02
CA PHE A 165 -13.24 20.84 -32.60
C PHE A 165 -12.43 19.66 -32.07
N GLU A 166 -11.61 19.93 -31.07
CA GLU A 166 -10.94 18.87 -30.32
C GLU A 166 -10.94 19.12 -28.82
N ARG A 167 -10.96 18.01 -28.08
CA ARG A 167 -10.71 17.98 -26.64
C ARG A 167 -9.49 17.13 -26.38
N ARG A 168 -8.46 17.76 -25.85
CA ARG A 168 -7.21 17.12 -25.41
C ARG A 168 -7.35 16.75 -23.95
N THR A 169 -7.03 15.51 -23.59
CA THR A 169 -6.94 15.08 -22.18
C THR A 169 -5.50 14.68 -21.90
N HIS A 170 -4.83 15.48 -21.09
CA HIS A 170 -3.47 15.24 -20.62
C HIS A 170 -3.50 14.36 -19.38
N GLY A 171 -2.57 13.41 -19.28
CA GLY A 171 -2.47 12.50 -18.14
C GLY A 171 -1.07 12.48 -17.54
N ARG A 172 -0.98 12.32 -16.22
CA ARG A 172 0.24 12.03 -15.47
C ARG A 172 -0.02 10.89 -14.50
N LYS A 173 0.98 10.04 -14.29
CA LYS A 173 0.91 8.94 -13.32
C LYS A 173 2.03 9.09 -12.29
N LEU A 174 1.70 8.95 -11.02
CA LEU A 174 2.64 8.73 -9.92
C LEU A 174 2.52 7.29 -9.42
N VAL A 175 3.64 6.62 -9.22
CA VAL A 175 3.67 5.26 -8.66
C VAL A 175 4.29 5.35 -7.26
N LEU A 176 3.56 4.84 -6.27
CA LEU A 176 3.98 4.79 -4.87
C LEU A 176 4.48 3.38 -4.57
N ASN A 177 5.70 3.27 -4.06
CA ASN A 177 6.34 1.98 -3.77
C ASN A 177 6.53 1.77 -2.26
N ASN A 178 6.64 0.51 -1.83
CA ASN A 178 7.10 0.10 -0.49
C ASN A 178 6.50 0.94 0.67
N THR A 179 5.19 1.16 0.66
CA THR A 179 4.50 2.01 1.65
C THR A 179 3.30 1.26 2.23
N SER A 180 3.04 1.46 3.53
CA SER A 180 1.83 0.95 4.19
C SER A 180 0.55 1.50 3.56
N GLN A 181 -0.49 0.67 3.51
CA GLN A 181 -1.79 1.03 2.98
C GLN A 181 -2.44 2.20 3.74
N GLU A 182 -2.25 2.28 5.06
CA GLU A 182 -2.76 3.37 5.89
C GLU A 182 -2.16 4.72 5.49
N THR A 183 -0.84 4.77 5.30
CA THR A 183 -0.15 6.00 4.86
C THR A 183 -0.61 6.44 3.47
N ILE A 184 -0.88 5.49 2.56
CA ILE A 184 -1.42 5.79 1.23
C ILE A 184 -2.83 6.38 1.34
N GLN A 185 -3.68 5.84 2.22
CA GLN A 185 -5.02 6.38 2.43
C GLN A 185 -4.95 7.81 2.96
N VAL A 186 -4.07 8.09 3.93
CA VAL A 186 -3.85 9.45 4.44
C VAL A 186 -3.41 10.40 3.33
N LEU A 187 -2.47 9.98 2.46
CA LEU A 187 -2.06 10.78 1.31
C LEU A 187 -3.23 11.06 0.37
N VAL A 188 -3.99 10.03 -0.02
CA VAL A 188 -5.11 10.17 -0.96
C VAL A 188 -6.20 11.08 -0.37
N GLN A 189 -6.48 10.97 0.92
CA GLN A 189 -7.41 11.84 1.62
C GLN A 189 -6.94 13.30 1.61
N PHE A 190 -5.67 13.54 1.93
CA PHE A 190 -5.07 14.87 1.89
C PHE A 190 -5.12 15.50 0.49
N LEU A 191 -4.84 14.71 -0.56
CA LEU A 191 -4.92 15.17 -1.95
C LEU A 191 -6.36 15.42 -2.41
N SER A 192 -7.32 14.64 -1.91
CA SER A 192 -8.74 14.84 -2.22
C SER A 192 -9.27 16.16 -1.63
N GLN A 193 -8.85 16.48 -0.40
CA GLN A 193 -9.21 17.73 0.27
C GLN A 193 -8.62 18.97 -0.43
N ASN A 194 -7.37 18.89 -0.88
CA ASN A 194 -6.63 20.01 -1.47
C ASN A 194 -6.55 19.94 -3.01
N LYS A 195 -7.59 19.41 -3.64
CA LYS A 195 -7.61 19.16 -5.08
C LYS A 195 -7.79 20.45 -5.88
N LEU A 196 -6.95 20.64 -6.91
CA LEU A 196 -7.08 21.78 -7.83
C LEU A 196 -8.28 21.60 -8.78
N ALA A 197 -8.94 22.71 -9.14
CA ALA A 197 -10.03 22.70 -10.10
C ALA A 197 -9.56 22.20 -11.48
N GLY A 198 -10.45 21.52 -12.22
CA GLY A 198 -10.12 21.01 -13.56
C GLY A 198 -9.24 19.76 -13.61
N VAL A 199 -8.65 19.33 -12.48
CA VAL A 199 -7.90 18.07 -12.38
C VAL A 199 -8.84 16.93 -11.97
N GLY A 200 -8.72 15.77 -12.58
CA GLY A 200 -9.36 14.51 -12.20
C GLY A 200 -8.32 13.56 -11.59
N MET A 201 -8.67 12.88 -10.49
CA MET A 201 -7.78 11.96 -9.79
C MET A 201 -8.40 10.56 -9.76
N LYS A 202 -7.61 9.53 -10.09
CA LYS A 202 -7.95 8.11 -9.93
C LYS A 202 -6.82 7.42 -9.18
N ALA A 203 -7.15 6.79 -8.06
CA ALA A 203 -6.20 5.96 -7.31
C ALA A 203 -6.46 4.48 -7.60
N LYS A 204 -5.41 3.72 -7.88
CA LYS A 204 -5.42 2.25 -7.88
C LYS A 204 -4.58 1.79 -6.69
N LEU A 205 -5.16 0.96 -5.83
CA LEU A 205 -4.50 0.39 -4.68
C LEU A 205 -4.22 -1.09 -4.94
N TYR A 206 -3.02 -1.54 -4.58
CA TYR A 206 -2.58 -2.92 -4.71
C TYR A 206 -2.42 -3.52 -3.31
N THR A 207 -3.14 -4.59 -3.02
CA THR A 207 -2.98 -5.40 -1.82
C THR A 207 -2.26 -6.69 -2.22
N HIS A 208 -1.15 -6.98 -1.54
CA HIS A 208 -0.40 -8.21 -1.74
C HIS A 208 -0.76 -9.14 -0.59
N GLU A 209 -1.47 -10.20 -0.90
CA GLU A 209 -1.88 -11.24 0.04
C GLU A 209 -1.26 -12.57 -0.39
N ALA A 210 -0.94 -13.41 0.58
CA ALA A 210 -0.55 -14.79 0.29
C ALA A 210 -1.77 -15.55 -0.23
N LEU A 211 -1.54 -16.60 -1.01
CA LEU A 211 -2.61 -17.53 -1.36
C LEU A 211 -3.19 -18.13 -0.07
N PRO A 212 -4.52 -18.32 0.02
CA PRO A 212 -5.11 -18.96 1.17
C PRO A 212 -4.61 -20.41 1.25
N GLU A 213 -4.28 -20.85 2.46
CA GLU A 213 -3.82 -22.22 2.75
C GLU A 213 -4.79 -23.29 2.22
N SER A 214 -6.09 -22.96 2.13
CA SER A 214 -7.09 -23.85 1.52
C SER A 214 -6.84 -24.17 0.05
N LEU A 215 -6.26 -23.26 -0.73
CA LEU A 215 -5.91 -23.53 -2.14
C LEU A 215 -4.64 -24.38 -2.23
N GLU A 216 -3.68 -24.20 -1.30
CA GLU A 216 -2.51 -25.08 -1.20
C GLU A 216 -2.93 -26.50 -0.81
N LEU A 217 -3.93 -26.64 0.05
CA LEU A 217 -4.53 -27.93 0.41
C LEU A 217 -5.29 -28.57 -0.75
N LEU A 218 -5.90 -27.79 -1.66
CA LEU A 218 -6.56 -28.32 -2.85
C LEU A 218 -5.56 -28.86 -3.88
N ASP A 219 -4.38 -28.26 -4.01
CA ASP A 219 -3.30 -28.80 -4.84
C ASP A 219 -2.67 -30.07 -4.22
N ALA A 220 -2.67 -30.16 -2.88
CA ALA A 220 -2.18 -31.34 -2.14
C ALA A 220 -3.23 -32.47 -2.03
N MET A 221 -4.52 -32.13 -2.12
CA MET A 221 -5.58 -33.10 -2.37
C MET A 221 -5.46 -33.53 -3.83
N GLU A 222 -4.58 -34.49 -4.09
CA GLU A 222 -4.70 -35.32 -5.29
C GLU A 222 -6.15 -35.79 -5.35
N VAL A 223 -6.87 -35.36 -6.38
CA VAL A 223 -8.14 -35.95 -6.74
C VAL A 223 -7.77 -37.38 -7.10
N ASP A 224 -7.97 -38.31 -6.15
CA ASP A 224 -8.13 -39.71 -6.50
C ASP A 224 -9.12 -39.69 -7.65
N GLU A 225 -8.71 -40.08 -8.86
CA GLU A 225 -9.61 -40.21 -10.00
C GLU A 225 -10.68 -41.23 -9.59
N VAL A 226 -11.74 -40.75 -8.94
CA VAL A 226 -12.87 -41.56 -8.52
C VAL A 226 -13.47 -42.02 -9.84
N SER A 227 -13.37 -43.33 -10.08
CA SER A 227 -13.81 -43.94 -11.32
C SER A 227 -15.22 -43.46 -11.68
N ASP A 228 -15.43 -43.11 -12.94
CA ASP A 228 -16.69 -42.55 -13.44
C ASP A 228 -17.91 -43.38 -13.02
N ALA A 229 -17.73 -44.70 -12.87
CA ALA A 229 -18.75 -45.64 -12.37
C ALA A 229 -19.27 -45.32 -10.95
N ALA A 230 -18.42 -44.86 -10.04
CA ALA A 230 -18.84 -44.51 -8.67
C ALA A 230 -19.62 -43.19 -8.65
N VAL A 231 -19.29 -42.25 -9.53
CA VAL A 231 -20.03 -40.99 -9.71
C VAL A 231 -21.40 -41.28 -10.33
N GLU A 232 -21.45 -42.13 -11.36
CA GLU A 232 -22.71 -42.57 -11.98
C GLU A 232 -23.64 -43.27 -10.99
N ALA A 233 -23.11 -44.15 -10.14
CA ALA A 233 -23.88 -44.81 -9.10
C ALA A 233 -24.47 -43.79 -8.10
N ARG A 234 -23.68 -42.80 -7.65
CA ARG A 234 -24.16 -41.80 -6.71
C ARG A 234 -25.19 -40.86 -7.32
N VAL A 235 -25.05 -40.51 -8.60
CA VAL A 235 -26.04 -39.72 -9.35
C VAL A 235 -27.36 -40.49 -9.50
N GLN A 236 -27.30 -41.79 -9.79
CA GLN A 236 -28.50 -42.63 -9.88
C GLN A 236 -29.23 -42.78 -8.55
N GLU A 237 -28.51 -42.82 -7.42
CA GLU A 237 -29.13 -42.80 -6.09
C GLU A 237 -29.86 -41.48 -5.84
N MET A 238 -29.23 -40.33 -6.11
CA MET A 238 -29.88 -39.03 -5.93
C MET A 238 -31.11 -38.85 -6.84
N LEU A 239 -31.08 -39.37 -8.07
CA LEU A 239 -32.25 -39.33 -8.97
C LEU A 239 -33.42 -40.17 -8.42
N LYS A 240 -33.14 -41.36 -7.87
CA LYS A 240 -34.18 -42.20 -7.25
C LYS A 240 -34.79 -41.54 -6.01
N GLU A 241 -33.98 -40.82 -5.23
CA GLU A 241 -34.46 -40.06 -4.08
C GLU A 241 -35.40 -38.92 -4.54
N PHE A 242 -35.03 -38.17 -5.58
CA PHE A 242 -35.88 -37.13 -6.17
C PHE A 242 -37.20 -37.68 -6.75
N ASP A 243 -37.16 -38.76 -7.53
CA ASP A 243 -38.36 -39.39 -8.11
C ASP A 243 -39.29 -39.93 -7.01
N ALA A 244 -38.73 -40.42 -5.90
CA ALA A 244 -39.51 -40.89 -4.75
C ALA A 244 -40.20 -39.72 -4.02
N GLU A 245 -39.52 -38.58 -3.88
CA GLU A 245 -40.11 -37.37 -3.30
C GLU A 245 -41.27 -36.84 -4.17
N GLU A 246 -41.12 -36.78 -5.49
CA GLU A 246 -42.21 -36.38 -6.40
C GLU A 246 -43.42 -37.32 -6.29
N ALA A 247 -43.20 -38.64 -6.29
CA ALA A 247 -44.27 -39.62 -6.14
C ALA A 247 -45.00 -39.54 -4.78
N THR A 248 -44.32 -39.09 -3.71
CA THR A 248 -44.99 -38.83 -2.43
C THR A 248 -45.84 -37.57 -2.45
N GLN A 249 -45.40 -36.53 -3.17
CA GLN A 249 -46.15 -35.30 -3.32
C GLN A 249 -47.41 -35.50 -4.18
N GLU A 250 -47.32 -36.28 -5.26
CA GLU A 250 -48.47 -36.62 -6.10
C GLU A 250 -49.54 -37.42 -5.32
N LYS A 251 -49.14 -38.40 -4.51
CA LYS A 251 -50.08 -39.16 -3.67
C LYS A 251 -50.77 -38.29 -2.61
N LEU A 252 -50.04 -37.35 -2.03
CA LEU A 252 -50.62 -36.39 -1.07
C LEU A 252 -51.58 -35.41 -1.77
N ALA A 253 -51.33 -35.06 -3.03
CA ALA A 253 -52.23 -34.25 -3.84
C ALA A 253 -53.52 -35.01 -4.22
N GLU A 254 -53.40 -36.28 -4.64
CA GLU A 254 -54.56 -37.14 -4.95
C GLU A 254 -55.43 -37.42 -3.72
N GLU A 255 -54.83 -37.62 -2.53
CA GLU A 255 -55.58 -37.78 -1.27
C GLU A 255 -56.29 -36.49 -0.82
N ALA A 256 -55.81 -35.32 -1.28
CA ALA A 256 -56.47 -34.04 -1.03
C ALA A 256 -57.67 -33.81 -1.96
N GLU A 257 -57.57 -34.21 -3.23
CA GLU A 257 -58.68 -34.12 -4.20
C GLU A 257 -59.83 -35.10 -3.89
N GLN A 258 -59.55 -36.25 -3.25
CA GLN A 258 -60.59 -37.22 -2.87
C GLN A 258 -61.38 -36.84 -1.61
N LYS A 259 -61.02 -35.73 -0.92
CA LYS A 259 -61.67 -35.26 0.31
C LYS A 259 -62.57 -34.02 0.11
N GLU A 260 -62.74 -33.52 -1.12
CA GLU A 260 -63.76 -32.53 -1.50
C GLU A 260 -64.97 -33.19 -2.19
#